data_AF-A0A6G0WYH2-F1
#
_entry.id   AF-A0A6G0WYH2-F1
#
_cell.length_a   1.000
_cell.length_b   1.000
_cell.length_c   1.000
_cell.angle_alpha   90.00
_cell.angle_beta   90.00
_cell.angle_gamma   90.00
#
_symmetry.space_group_name_H-M   'P 1'
#
loop_
_entity.id
_entity.type
_entity.pdbx_description
1 polymer ?
#
loop_
_entity_poly.entity_id
_entity_poly.type
_entity_poly.pdbx_seq_one_letter_code
_entity_poly.pdbx_strand_id
1 'polypeptide(L)' 'MTINKAQGQTLNVAGIDLSVQCFFHGQLYVALSRVTSKFNLYIFAPDPEKVDNVVYKGIFLSL' A
#
# COMPACT_ATOMS: atom_id res chain seq x y z
N MET A 1 3.17 3.36 -11.75
CA MET A 1 2.30 2.16 -11.90
C MET A 1 1.19 2.26 -10.87
N THR A 2 -0.06 1.92 -11.19
CA THR A 2 -1.15 1.93 -10.19
C THR A 2 -1.13 0.64 -9.36
N ILE A 3 -1.62 0.69 -8.12
CA ILE A 3 -1.62 -0.45 -7.18
C ILE A 3 -2.31 -1.68 -7.80
N ASN A 4 -3.45 -1.49 -8.45
CA ASN A 4 -4.20 -2.57 -9.11
C ASN A 4 -3.41 -3.25 -10.23
N LYS A 5 -2.53 -2.52 -10.93
CA LYS A 5 -1.67 -3.08 -11.98
C LYS A 5 -0.44 -3.80 -11.43
N ALA A 6 0.00 -3.45 -10.22
CA ALA A 6 1.08 -4.12 -9.51
C ALA A 6 0.62 -5.39 -8.76
N GLN A 7 -0.70 -5.68 -8.73
CA GLN A 7 -1.23 -6.85 -8.06
C GLN A 7 -0.69 -8.13 -8.71
N GLY A 8 -0.13 -9.04 -7.89
CA GLY A 8 0.47 -10.30 -8.36
C GLY A 8 1.93 -10.18 -8.84
N GLN A 9 2.53 -8.99 -8.77
CA GLN A 9 3.95 -8.79 -9.09
C GLN A 9 4.77 -8.60 -7.81
N THR A 10 6.01 -9.09 -7.82
CA THR A 10 7.01 -8.82 -6.78
C THR A 10 7.93 -7.72 -7.26
N LEU A 11 8.11 -6.66 -6.46
CA LEU A 11 8.97 -5.53 -6.80
C LEU A 11 10.20 -5.52 -5.88
N ASN A 12 11.39 -5.44 -6.47
CA ASN A 12 12.64 -5.36 -5.70
C ASN A 12 12.79 -4.02 -4.96
N VAL A 13 12.29 -2.94 -5.57
CA VAL A 13 12.24 -1.58 -5.03
C VAL A 13 10.93 -0.95 -5.45
N ALA A 14 10.24 -0.26 -4.53
CA ALA A 14 9.01 0.46 -4.85
C ALA A 14 8.91 1.79 -4.10
N GLY A 15 8.35 2.79 -4.80
CA GLY A 15 7.87 4.03 -4.23
C GLY A 15 6.35 4.03 -4.22
N ILE A 16 5.74 4.38 -3.10
CA ILE A 16 4.30 4.59 -2.96
C ILE A 16 4.06 6.10 -2.85
N ASP A 17 3.33 6.64 -3.81
CA ASP A 17 2.87 8.02 -3.80
C ASP A 17 1.44 8.08 -3.23
N LEU A 18 1.31 8.76 -2.09
CA LEU A 18 0.07 8.99 -1.36
C LEU A 18 -0.37 10.46 -1.43
N SER A 19 0.13 11.24 -2.39
CA SER A 19 -0.37 12.59 -2.69
C SER A 19 -1.85 12.59 -3.12
N VAL A 20 -2.30 11.48 -3.68
CA VAL A 20 -3.71 11.21 -4.00
C VAL A 20 -4.22 10.13 -3.05
N GLN A 21 -5.38 10.37 -2.45
CA GLN A 21 -5.99 9.46 -1.49
C GLN A 21 -6.11 8.05 -2.08
N CYS A 22 -5.64 7.04 -1.36
CA CYS A 22 -5.85 5.64 -1.73
C CYS A 22 -7.32 5.30 -1.47
N PHE A 23 -8.12 5.33 -2.54
CA PHE A 23 -9.58 5.31 -2.47
C PHE A 23 -10.22 3.99 -2.01
N PHE A 24 -9.46 2.88 -1.88
CA PHE A 24 -10.05 1.56 -1.65
C PHE A 24 -9.38 0.73 -0.56
N HIS A 25 -10.20 -0.04 0.16
CA HIS A 25 -9.83 -0.97 1.22
C HIS A 25 -8.65 -1.85 0.83
N GLY A 26 -7.63 -1.92 1.69
CA GLY A 26 -6.51 -2.84 1.54
C GLY A 26 -5.55 -2.50 0.39
N GLN A 27 -5.75 -1.45 -0.40
CA GLN A 27 -4.82 -1.08 -1.48
C GLN A 27 -3.45 -0.68 -0.93
N LEU A 28 -3.41 0.11 0.15
CA LEU A 28 -2.17 0.46 0.81
C LEU A 28 -1.46 -0.79 1.34
N TYR A 29 -2.20 -1.70 1.99
CA TYR A 29 -1.66 -2.97 2.47
C TYR A 29 -1.12 -3.84 1.33
N VAL A 30 -1.86 -3.95 0.22
CA VAL A 30 -1.43 -4.68 -0.98
C VAL A 30 -0.15 -4.07 -1.53
N ALA A 31 -0.07 -2.75 -1.67
CA ALA A 31 1.12 -2.05 -2.15
C ALA A 31 2.34 -2.28 -1.25
N LEU A 32 2.16 -2.18 0.08
CA LEU A 32 3.22 -2.45 1.06
C LEU A 32 3.69 -3.91 1.00
N SER A 33 2.76 -4.86 0.84
CA SER A 33 3.09 -6.30 0.75
C SER A 33 3.85 -6.70 -0.52
N ARG A 34 3.94 -5.84 -1.54
CA ARG A 34 4.66 -6.15 -2.79
C ARG A 34 6.18 -6.02 -2.68
N VAL A 35 6.68 -5.38 -1.62
CA VAL A 35 8.12 -5.17 -1.41
C VAL A 35 8.64 -6.18 -0.40
N THR A 36 9.73 -6.85 -0.74
CA THR A 36 10.34 -7.90 0.10
C THR A 36 11.19 -7.34 1.24
N SER A 37 11.61 -6.07 1.16
CA SER A 37 12.45 -5.40 2.16
C SER A 37 11.97 -3.97 2.41
N LYS A 38 11.83 -3.60 3.68
CA LYS A 38 11.48 -2.23 4.10
C LYS A 38 12.47 -1.17 3.62
N PHE A 39 13.75 -1.54 3.43
CA PHE A 39 14.79 -0.61 2.98
C PHE A 39 14.64 -0.24 1.50
N ASN A 40 13.87 -1.01 0.76
CA ASN A 40 13.59 -0.81 -0.65
C ASN A 40 12.19 -0.21 -0.87
N LEU A 41 11.55 0.26 0.19
CA LEU A 41 10.23 0.87 0.16
C LEU A 41 10.35 2.36 0.53
N TYR A 42 9.85 3.21 -0.35
CA TYR A 42 9.81 4.66 -0.16
C TYR A 42 8.36 5.12 -0.18
N ILE A 43 7.96 5.97 0.76
CA ILE A 43 6.58 6.49 0.85
C ILE A 43 6.64 8.00 0.75
N PHE A 44 5.91 8.57 -0.21
CA PHE A 44 5.73 10.01 -0.35
C PHE A 44 4.30 10.35 0.06
N ALA A 45 4.14 11.07 1.17
CA ALA A 45 2.84 11.44 1.74
C ALA A 45 2.87 12.93 2.14
N PRO A 46 2.53 13.85 1.22
CA PRO A 46 2.60 15.29 1.49
C PRO A 46 1.52 15.75 2.49
N ASP A 47 0.35 15.09 2.52
CA ASP A 47 -0.76 15.37 3.43
C ASP A 47 -1.15 14.08 4.19
N PRO A 48 -0.39 13.66 5.22
CA PRO A 48 -0.61 12.38 5.90
C PRO A 48 -1.98 12.28 6.59
N GLU A 49 -2.55 13.41 7.00
CA GLU A 49 -3.88 13.49 7.64
C GLU A 49 -5.04 13.14 6.69
N LYS A 50 -4.80 13.14 5.37
CA LYS A 50 -5.79 12.74 4.35
C LYS A 50 -5.71 11.25 3.98
N VAL A 51 -4.80 10.50 4.60
CA VAL A 51 -4.60 9.07 4.33
C VAL A 51 -5.32 8.25 5.39
N ASP A 52 -6.59 7.94 5.15
CA ASP A 52 -7.36 7.05 6.02
C ASP A 52 -6.95 5.59 5.82
N ASN A 53 -6.40 4.98 6.87
CA ASN A 53 -6.17 3.54 6.91
C ASN A 53 -7.39 2.84 7.51
N VAL A 54 -8.29 2.36 6.65
CA VAL A 54 -9.47 1.59 7.06
C VAL A 54 -9.12 0.10 7.08
N VAL A 55 -8.92 -0.47 8.28
CA VAL A 55 -8.65 -1.91 8.48
C VAL A 55 -9.91 -2.62 8.97
N TYR A 56 -10.42 -3.57 8.17
CA TYR A 56 -11.50 -4.45 8.60
C TYR A 56 -10.95 -5.65 9.39
N LYS A 57 -11.27 -5.73 10.69
CA LYS A 57 -10.76 -6.79 11.59
C LYS A 57 -11.13 -8.22 11.16
N GLY A 58 -12.17 -8.39 10.33
CA GLY A 58 -12.65 -9.71 9.88
C GLY A 58 -11.74 -10.44 8.90
N ILE A 59 -10.80 -9.76 8.23
CA ILE A 59 -9.90 -10.39 7.23
C ILE A 59 -8.64 -10.96 7.90
N PHE A 60 -8.28 -10.47 9.09
CA PHE A 60 -7.10 -10.95 9.84
C PHE A 60 -7.33 -12.27 10.58
N LEU A 61 -8.58 -12.74 10.71
CA LEU A 61 -8.94 -13.94 11.46
C LEU A 61 -8.99 -15.23 10.61
N SER A 62 -8.62 -15.18 9.33
CA SER A 62 -8.63 -16.35 8.43
C SER A 62 -7.25 -16.74 7.88
N LEU A 63 -6.16 -16.39 8.56
CA LEU A 63 -4.80 -16.88 8.29
C LEU A 63 -4.30 -17.73 9.46
#